data_AF-A0A1X0NUH7-F1
#
_entry.id   AF-A0A1X0NUH7-F1
#
_cell.length_a   1.000
_cell.length_b   1.000
_cell.length_c   1.000
_cell.angle_alpha   90.00
_cell.angle_beta   90.00
_cell.angle_gamma   90.00
#
_symmetry.space_group_name_H-M   'P 1'
#
loop_
_entity.id
_entity.type
_entity.pdbx_description
1 polymer ?
#
loop_
_entity_poly.entity_id
_entity_poly.type
_entity_poly.pdbx_seq_one_letter_code
_entity_poly.pdbx_strand_id
1 'polypeptide(L)'
;MGSDDRQAAARRPPPMLRAERQTAFRQKVHAELLQFGRDRKDAERHRMEEYRRLCEAEGIHSKRLEEYDSVRKEAAGALGEKLQSVDYDQSLTNTEKKKRKFNLKRKYAAQTVTEILQKKEKHYNALTKAEEIQKKRQEKIEEAKAAKKEREQMKINRIQQRKVNNALYAQKTRRGQPIMSGRVESLLNRLQQDQGKK
;
A
#
# COMPACT_ATOMS: atom_id res chain seq x y z
N MET A 1 66.85 -15.36 35.07
CA MET A 1 66.05 -16.43 34.44
C MET A 1 65.06 -16.95 35.46
N GLY A 2 63.79 -16.60 35.32
CA GLY A 2 62.72 -17.03 36.22
C GLY A 2 61.41 -16.47 35.68
N SER A 3 60.82 -17.19 34.74
CA SER A 3 59.57 -16.84 34.07
C SER A 3 58.41 -16.84 35.06
N ASP A 4 57.74 -15.70 35.18
CA ASP A 4 56.43 -15.56 35.83
C ASP A 4 55.33 -16.22 34.98
N ASP A 5 55.44 -17.53 34.77
CA ASP A 5 54.39 -18.38 34.18
C ASP A 5 53.34 -18.78 35.24
N ARG A 6 52.94 -17.85 36.12
CA ARG A 6 51.70 -18.00 36.88
C ARG A 6 50.55 -17.50 36.02
N GLN A 7 50.41 -18.09 34.84
CA GLN A 7 49.17 -18.04 34.09
C GLN A 7 48.08 -18.58 35.01
N ALA A 8 47.12 -17.71 35.30
CA ALA A 8 45.94 -18.00 36.08
C ALA A 8 45.34 -19.33 35.58
N ALA A 9 45.54 -20.40 36.35
CA ALA A 9 44.88 -21.68 36.13
C ALA A 9 43.38 -21.41 36.25
N ALA A 10 42.75 -21.15 35.10
CA ALA A 10 41.32 -20.90 34.98
C ALA A 10 40.61 -22.12 35.57
N ARG A 11 40.11 -21.97 36.81
CA ARG A 11 39.35 -22.99 37.52
C ARG A 11 38.26 -23.47 36.58
N ARG A 12 38.27 -24.77 36.25
CA ARG A 12 37.20 -25.37 35.44
C ARG A 12 35.88 -25.07 36.14
N PRO A 13 34.87 -24.55 35.43
CA PRO A 13 33.57 -24.32 36.05
C PRO A 13 33.05 -25.65 36.62
N PRO A 14 32.43 -25.63 37.80
CA PRO A 14 31.92 -26.83 38.44
C PRO A 14 30.98 -27.59 37.49
N PRO A 15 30.91 -28.94 37.59
CA PRO A 15 30.11 -29.75 36.68
C PRO A 15 28.63 -29.39 36.81
N MET A 16 28.13 -28.58 35.88
CA MET A 16 26.73 -28.16 35.83
C MET A 16 25.81 -29.34 35.46
N LEU A 17 24.59 -29.36 35.98
CA LEU A 17 23.59 -30.35 35.60
C LEU A 17 23.23 -30.21 34.11
N ARG A 18 22.74 -31.28 33.46
CA ARG A 18 22.41 -31.25 32.01
C ARG A 18 21.43 -30.12 31.66
N ALA A 19 20.44 -29.87 32.52
CA ALA A 19 19.48 -28.78 32.34
C ALA A 19 20.16 -27.40 32.42
N GLU A 20 21.05 -27.20 33.38
CA GLU A 20 21.79 -25.94 33.55
C GLU A 20 22.78 -25.69 32.39
N ARG A 21 23.40 -26.75 31.85
CA ARG A 21 24.22 -26.63 30.63
C ARG A 21 23.39 -26.18 29.44
N GLN A 22 22.15 -26.67 29.31
CA GLN A 22 21.26 -26.26 28.22
C GLN A 22 20.78 -24.82 28.38
N THR A 23 20.47 -24.36 29.60
CA THR A 23 20.09 -22.96 29.84
C THR A 23 21.25 -22.01 29.61
N ALA A 24 22.46 -22.35 30.08
CA ALA A 24 23.68 -21.57 29.83
C ALA A 24 23.99 -21.47 28.32
N PHE A 25 23.87 -22.58 27.58
CA PHE A 25 24.03 -22.57 26.13
C PHE A 25 23.01 -21.65 25.45
N ARG A 26 21.72 -21.74 25.80
CA ARG A 26 20.67 -20.87 25.25
C ARG A 26 20.95 -19.40 25.55
N GLN A 27 21.37 -19.08 26.77
CA GLN A 27 21.72 -17.72 27.16
C GLN A 27 22.93 -17.20 26.37
N LYS A 28 23.96 -18.03 26.17
CA LYS A 28 25.14 -17.69 25.36
C LYS A 28 24.76 -17.41 23.91
N VAL A 29 24.00 -18.30 23.27
CA VAL A 29 23.55 -18.12 21.88
C VAL A 29 22.71 -16.85 21.75
N HIS A 30 21.81 -16.59 22.69
CA HIS A 30 21.01 -15.36 22.69
C HIS A 30 21.87 -14.11 22.88
N ALA A 31 22.86 -14.14 23.78
CA ALA A 31 23.79 -13.04 23.98
C ALA A 31 24.65 -12.78 22.74
N GLU A 32 25.18 -13.82 22.10
CA GLU A 32 25.95 -13.73 20.85
C GLU A 32 25.09 -13.17 19.71
N LEU A 33 23.84 -13.63 19.57
CA LEU A 33 22.91 -13.10 18.58
C LEU A 33 22.64 -11.60 18.79
N LEU A 34 22.41 -11.18 20.04
CA LEU A 34 22.21 -9.77 20.36
C LEU A 34 23.48 -8.95 20.11
N GLN A 35 24.66 -9.49 20.42
CA GLN A 35 25.94 -8.82 20.19
C GLN A 35 26.20 -8.65 18.70
N PHE A 36 26.04 -9.71 17.91
CA PHE A 36 26.14 -9.64 16.45
C PHE A 36 25.20 -8.59 15.86
N GLY A 37 23.98 -8.49 16.41
CA GLY A 37 23.02 -7.45 16.03
C GLY A 37 23.48 -6.02 16.38
N ARG A 38 24.23 -5.82 17.47
CA ARG A 38 24.81 -4.52 17.85
C ARG A 38 26.01 -4.18 16.96
N ASP A 39 26.93 -5.13 16.82
CA ASP A 39 28.15 -4.97 16.03
C ASP A 39 27.83 -4.62 14.58
N ARG A 40 26.79 -5.23 13.98
CA ARG A 40 26.34 -4.89 12.63
C ARG A 40 25.90 -3.43 12.49
N LYS A 41 25.26 -2.88 13.53
CA LYS A 41 24.76 -1.49 13.54
C LYS A 41 25.90 -0.51 13.74
N ASP A 42 26.82 -0.83 14.64
CA ASP A 42 28.01 -0.03 14.89
C ASP A 42 28.93 -0.02 13.67
N ALA A 43 29.08 -1.16 12.98
CA ALA A 43 29.82 -1.25 11.72
C ALA A 43 29.21 -0.40 10.59
N GLU A 44 27.88 -0.21 10.53
CA GLU A 44 27.27 0.73 9.58
C GLU A 44 27.62 2.18 9.93
N ARG A 45 27.53 2.56 11.22
CA ARG A 45 27.88 3.91 11.67
C ARG A 45 29.34 4.22 11.37
N HIS A 46 30.24 3.30 11.73
CA HIS A 46 31.66 3.42 11.49
C HIS A 46 31.96 3.60 10.00
N ARG A 47 31.40 2.75 9.14
CA ARG A 47 31.60 2.86 7.68
C ARG A 47 31.19 4.22 7.12
N MET A 48 30.10 4.80 7.62
CA MET A 48 29.63 6.10 7.15
C MET A 48 30.46 7.26 7.70
N GLU A 49 30.97 7.16 8.93
CA GLU A 49 31.89 8.14 9.52
C GLU A 49 33.27 8.09 8.84
N GLU A 50 33.79 6.91 8.55
CA GLU A 50 35.00 6.74 7.74
C GLU A 50 34.81 7.33 6.35
N TYR A 51 33.68 7.03 5.70
CA TYR A 51 33.37 7.59 4.40
C TYR A 51 33.27 9.13 4.44
N ARG A 52 32.69 9.70 5.50
CA ARG A 52 32.68 11.16 5.72
C ARG A 52 34.10 11.71 5.87
N ARG A 53 34.96 11.08 6.68
CA ARG A 53 36.36 11.51 6.84
C ARG A 53 37.12 11.47 5.52
N LEU A 54 36.91 10.46 4.69
CA LEU A 54 37.52 10.35 3.36
C LEU A 54 37.04 11.47 2.44
N CYS A 55 35.73 11.72 2.36
CA CYS A 55 35.17 12.80 1.56
C CYS A 55 35.65 14.18 2.02
N GLU A 56 35.77 14.40 3.34
CA GLU A 56 36.32 15.64 3.91
C GLU A 56 37.80 15.81 3.57
N ALA A 57 38.61 14.74 3.67
CA ALA A 57 40.03 14.78 3.31
C ALA A 57 40.26 15.08 1.82
N GLU A 58 39.37 14.62 0.95
CA GLU A 58 39.42 14.89 -0.49
C GLU A 58 38.70 16.18 -0.90
N GLY A 59 37.96 16.82 0.02
CA GLY A 59 37.15 18.02 -0.28
C GLY A 59 35.92 17.76 -1.17
N ILE A 60 35.48 16.50 -1.28
CA ILE A 60 34.40 16.08 -2.18
C ILE A 60 33.05 16.08 -1.45
N HIS A 61 32.04 16.66 -2.09
CA HIS A 61 30.65 16.56 -1.63
C HIS A 61 30.02 15.27 -2.17
N SER A 62 29.70 14.33 -1.29
CA SER A 62 29.11 13.04 -1.68
C SER A 62 27.59 13.04 -1.56
N LYS A 63 26.91 12.84 -2.70
CA LYS A 63 25.45 12.60 -2.75
C LYS A 63 25.00 11.46 -1.83
N ARG A 64 25.83 10.42 -1.67
CA ARG A 64 25.51 9.29 -0.79
C ARG A 64 25.49 9.69 0.69
N LEU A 65 26.36 10.61 1.12
CA LEU A 65 26.32 11.14 2.49
C LEU A 65 25.09 12.02 2.69
N GLU A 66 24.74 12.83 1.69
CA GLU A 66 23.53 13.66 1.72
C GLU A 66 22.26 12.81 1.85
N GLU A 67 22.14 11.73 1.08
CA GLU A 67 21.05 10.75 1.18
C GLU A 67 21.02 10.06 2.56
N TYR A 68 22.19 9.72 3.10
CA TYR A 68 22.26 9.10 4.43
C TYR A 68 21.78 10.07 5.53
N ASP A 69 22.23 11.32 5.47
CA ASP A 69 21.88 12.35 6.43
C ASP A 69 20.43 12.82 6.28
N SER A 70 19.88 12.84 5.05
CA SER A 70 18.47 13.13 4.81
C SER A 70 17.57 12.06 5.44
N VAL A 71 17.88 10.77 5.25
CA VAL A 71 17.12 9.68 5.88
C VAL A 71 17.20 9.74 7.40
N ARG A 72 18.36 10.11 7.96
CA ARG A 72 18.48 10.34 9.42
C ARG A 72 17.64 11.52 9.89
N LYS A 73 17.60 12.62 9.14
CA LYS A 73 16.76 13.79 9.45
C LYS A 73 15.27 13.44 9.39
N GLU A 74 14.83 12.72 8.35
CA GLU A 74 13.46 12.20 8.25
C GLU A 74 13.11 11.32 9.45
N ALA A 75 14.00 10.41 9.83
CA ALA A 75 13.77 9.52 10.97
C ALA A 75 13.69 10.29 12.30
N ALA A 76 14.50 11.33 12.47
CA ALA A 76 14.44 12.22 13.63
C ALA A 76 13.13 13.05 13.67
N GLY A 77 12.68 13.55 12.52
CA GLY A 77 11.38 14.21 12.37
C GLY A 77 10.21 13.30 12.74
N ALA A 78 10.19 12.09 12.18
CA ALA A 78 9.17 11.08 12.49
C ALA A 78 9.19 10.63 13.96
N LEU A 79 10.36 10.63 14.62
CA LEU A 79 10.44 10.43 16.07
C LEU A 79 9.81 11.61 16.81
N GLY A 80 10.10 12.84 16.41
CA GLY A 80 9.53 14.06 16.98
C GLY A 80 8.00 14.05 16.96
N GLU A 81 7.40 13.79 15.80
CA GLU A 81 5.95 13.68 15.62
C GLU A 81 5.33 12.60 16.51
N LYS A 82 5.97 11.42 16.61
CA LYS A 82 5.49 10.34 17.48
C LYS A 82 5.64 10.65 18.97
N LEU A 83 6.64 11.44 19.35
CA LEU A 83 6.78 11.87 20.74
C LEU A 83 5.70 12.89 21.09
N GLN A 84 5.40 13.82 20.17
CA GLN A 84 4.30 14.77 20.31
C GLN A 84 2.95 14.06 20.40
N SER A 85 2.68 13.06 19.56
CA SER A 85 1.40 12.33 19.65
C SER A 85 1.23 11.61 20.98
N VAL A 86 2.30 11.07 21.57
CA VAL A 86 2.27 10.49 22.93
C VAL A 86 2.03 11.55 24.01
N ASP A 87 2.50 12.78 23.81
CA ASP A 87 2.22 13.89 24.72
C ASP A 87 0.75 14.30 24.68
N TYR A 88 0.20 14.45 23.48
CA TYR A 88 -1.18 14.83 23.26
C TYR A 88 -2.20 13.73 23.63
N ASP A 89 -1.78 12.47 23.68
CA ASP A 89 -2.66 11.36 24.03
C ASP A 89 -3.22 11.51 25.46
N GLN A 90 -4.49 11.86 25.59
CA GLN A 90 -5.13 12.08 26.90
C GLN A 90 -5.54 10.76 27.58
N SER A 91 -5.52 9.63 26.87
CA SER A 91 -5.92 8.33 27.41
C SER A 91 -4.85 7.71 28.32
N LEU A 92 -3.60 8.16 28.20
CA LEU A 92 -2.45 7.60 28.92
C LEU A 92 -2.13 8.37 30.19
N THR A 93 -1.74 7.64 31.23
CA THR A 93 -1.18 8.24 32.43
C THR A 93 0.24 8.78 32.18
N ASN A 94 0.70 9.71 33.03
CA ASN A 94 2.04 10.30 32.90
C ASN A 94 3.17 9.26 32.98
N THR A 95 3.00 8.19 33.75
CA THR A 95 3.99 7.11 33.86
C THR A 95 4.05 6.28 32.58
N GLU A 96 2.91 6.00 31.97
CA GLU A 96 2.82 5.31 30.68
C GLU A 96 3.38 6.14 29.54
N LYS A 97 3.09 7.45 29.51
CA LYS A 97 3.70 8.39 28.55
C LYS A 97 5.21 8.36 28.63
N LYS A 98 5.78 8.46 29.85
CA LYS A 98 7.24 8.37 30.06
C LYS A 98 7.81 7.05 29.55
N LYS A 99 7.19 5.91 29.87
CA LYS A 99 7.61 4.59 29.38
C LYS A 99 7.54 4.49 27.86
N ARG A 100 6.46 4.98 27.25
CA ARG A 100 6.24 4.94 25.79
C ARG A 100 7.26 5.80 25.04
N LYS A 101 7.54 7.01 25.53
CA LYS A 101 8.59 7.88 25.00
C LYS A 101 9.97 7.25 25.11
N PHE A 102 10.32 6.67 26.26
CA PHE A 102 11.60 6.00 26.45
C PHE A 102 11.78 4.84 25.46
N ASN A 103 10.75 4.00 25.31
CA ASN A 103 10.76 2.89 24.36
C ASN A 103 10.86 3.36 22.90
N LEU A 104 10.18 4.46 22.54
CA LEU A 104 10.30 5.07 21.21
C LEU A 104 11.71 5.56 20.95
N LYS A 105 12.28 6.38 21.85
CA LYS A 105 13.67 6.88 21.73
C LYS A 105 14.66 5.72 21.59
N ARG A 106 14.52 4.68 22.44
CA ARG A 106 15.36 3.48 22.39
C ARG A 106 15.26 2.75 21.04
N LYS A 107 14.05 2.59 20.51
CA LYS A 107 13.83 1.92 19.20
C LYS A 107 14.47 2.71 18.06
N TYR A 108 14.28 4.03 18.04
CA TYR A 108 14.82 4.90 16.98
C TYR A 108 16.36 5.03 17.06
N ALA A 109 16.93 5.15 18.26
CA ALA A 109 18.39 5.17 18.44
C ALA A 109 19.07 3.87 18.02
N ALA A 110 18.37 2.75 18.18
CA ALA A 110 18.84 1.44 17.75
C ALA A 110 18.67 1.18 16.25
N GLN A 111 17.99 2.05 15.50
CA GLN A 111 17.69 1.82 14.09
C GLN A 111 18.76 2.44 13.20
N THR A 112 19.16 1.73 12.15
CA THR A 112 20.11 2.24 11.16
C THR A 112 19.44 2.62 9.85
N VAL A 113 20.14 3.36 8.99
CA VAL A 113 19.59 3.83 7.71
C VAL A 113 19.33 2.65 6.78
N THR A 114 20.23 1.66 6.76
CA THR A 114 19.99 0.44 5.95
C THR A 114 18.75 -0.31 6.41
N GLU A 115 18.50 -0.41 7.72
CA GLU A 115 17.28 -1.02 8.25
C GLU A 115 16.02 -0.22 7.89
N ILE A 116 16.10 1.11 7.84
CA ILE A 116 14.99 1.97 7.40
C ILE A 116 14.67 1.71 5.93
N LEU A 117 15.70 1.72 5.06
CA LEU A 117 15.53 1.51 3.62
C LEU A 117 15.01 0.10 3.30
N GLN A 118 15.58 -0.94 3.92
CA GLN A 118 15.11 -2.32 3.74
C GLN A 118 13.65 -2.49 4.17
N LYS A 119 13.20 -1.80 5.22
CA LYS A 119 11.79 -1.82 5.62
C LYS A 119 10.91 -1.12 4.58
N LYS A 120 11.32 0.04 4.08
CA LYS A 120 10.60 0.74 3.00
C LYS A 120 10.46 -0.18 1.79
N GLU A 121 11.55 -0.78 1.30
CA GLU A 121 11.55 -1.70 0.14
C GLU A 121 10.63 -2.92 0.34
N LYS A 122 10.63 -3.55 1.51
CA LYS A 122 9.77 -4.70 1.81
C LYS A 122 8.28 -4.35 1.74
N HIS A 123 7.90 -3.16 2.20
CA HIS A 123 6.52 -2.68 2.12
C HIS A 123 6.05 -2.46 0.66
N TYR A 124 6.95 -2.03 -0.22
CA TYR A 124 6.63 -1.81 -1.64
C TYR A 124 6.59 -3.09 -2.51
N ASN A 125 6.87 -4.27 -1.94
CA ASN A 125 7.01 -5.48 -2.75
C ASN A 125 5.85 -6.47 -2.62
N ALA A 126 5.25 -6.61 -1.43
CA ALA A 126 4.25 -7.66 -1.20
C ALA A 126 2.79 -7.18 -1.33
N LEU A 127 2.43 -6.05 -0.70
CA LEU A 127 1.04 -5.57 -0.66
C LEU A 127 0.69 -4.68 -1.85
N THR A 128 1.62 -3.83 -2.26
CA THR A 128 1.48 -2.90 -3.39
C THR A 128 1.29 -3.64 -4.71
N LYS A 129 2.02 -4.74 -4.95
CA LYS A 129 1.78 -5.60 -6.12
C LYS A 129 0.39 -6.24 -6.10
N ALA A 130 -0.11 -6.63 -4.93
CA ALA A 130 -1.44 -7.21 -4.80
C ALA A 130 -2.53 -6.15 -5.03
N GLU A 131 -2.36 -4.94 -4.50
CA GLU A 131 -3.27 -3.81 -4.69
C GLU A 131 -3.34 -3.35 -6.16
N GLU A 132 -2.21 -3.27 -6.85
CA GLU A 132 -2.17 -2.94 -8.29
C GLU A 132 -2.89 -4.00 -9.15
N ILE A 133 -2.73 -5.29 -8.82
CA ILE A 133 -3.44 -6.37 -9.51
C ILE A 133 -4.95 -6.27 -9.25
N GLN A 134 -5.37 -5.94 -8.03
CA GLN A 134 -6.78 -5.76 -7.70
C GLN A 134 -7.39 -4.56 -8.44
N LYS A 135 -6.71 -3.41 -8.48
CA LYS A 135 -7.16 -2.23 -9.24
C LYS A 135 -7.34 -2.55 -10.73
N LYS A 136 -6.34 -3.17 -11.36
CA LYS A 136 -6.42 -3.58 -12.77
C LYS A 136 -7.55 -4.57 -13.06
N ARG A 137 -7.90 -5.44 -12.10
CA ARG A 137 -9.04 -6.34 -12.23
C ARG A 137 -10.38 -5.61 -12.11
N GLN A 138 -10.48 -4.66 -11.19
CA GLN A 138 -11.68 -3.82 -11.04
C GLN A 138 -11.93 -2.97 -12.28
N GLU A 139 -10.90 -2.31 -12.81
CA GLU A 139 -10.96 -1.51 -14.04
C GLU A 139 -11.48 -2.36 -15.22
N LYS A 140 -10.92 -3.57 -15.44
CA LYS A 140 -11.39 -4.48 -16.49
C LYS A 140 -12.84 -4.94 -16.31
N ILE A 141 -13.30 -5.13 -15.07
CA ILE A 141 -14.68 -5.49 -14.78
C ILE A 141 -15.62 -4.32 -15.09
N GLU A 142 -15.21 -3.09 -14.75
CA GLU A 142 -15.97 -1.88 -15.03
C GLU A 142 -16.07 -1.60 -16.53
N GLU A 143 -14.96 -1.72 -17.27
CA GLU A 143 -14.94 -1.63 -18.73
C GLU A 143 -15.85 -2.67 -19.40
N ALA A 144 -15.79 -3.92 -18.94
CA ALA A 144 -16.65 -4.99 -19.47
C ALA A 144 -18.14 -4.74 -19.20
N LYS A 145 -18.47 -4.21 -18.01
CA LYS A 145 -19.84 -3.81 -17.66
C LYS A 145 -20.32 -2.64 -18.51
N ALA A 146 -19.47 -1.63 -18.73
CA ALA A 146 -19.79 -0.48 -19.59
C ALA A 146 -20.05 -0.93 -21.04
N ALA A 147 -19.16 -1.74 -21.60
CA ALA A 147 -19.32 -2.28 -22.96
C ALA A 147 -20.61 -3.12 -23.11
N LYS A 148 -21.01 -3.86 -22.07
CA LYS A 148 -22.28 -4.61 -22.08
C LYS A 148 -23.49 -3.67 -22.09
N LYS A 149 -23.48 -2.61 -21.26
CA LYS A 149 -24.54 -1.60 -21.22
C LYS A 149 -24.69 -0.88 -22.57
N GLU A 150 -23.60 -0.50 -23.21
CA GLU A 150 -23.62 0.14 -24.53
C GLU A 150 -24.23 -0.78 -25.60
N ARG A 151 -23.85 -2.07 -25.60
CA ARG A 151 -24.43 -3.07 -26.51
C ARG A 151 -25.93 -3.23 -26.31
N GLU A 152 -26.39 -3.24 -25.06
CA GLU A 152 -27.82 -3.34 -24.72
C GLU A 152 -28.58 -2.08 -25.18
N GLN A 153 -28.06 -0.89 -24.92
CA GLN A 153 -28.64 0.37 -25.39
C GLN A 153 -28.73 0.42 -26.92
N MET A 154 -27.67 0.04 -27.63
CA MET A 154 -27.70 -0.02 -29.09
C MET A 154 -28.75 -0.99 -29.63
N LYS A 155 -28.95 -2.15 -28.97
CA LYS A 155 -30.02 -3.09 -29.34
C LYS A 155 -31.41 -2.49 -29.13
N ILE A 156 -31.64 -1.82 -28.00
CA ILE A 156 -32.92 -1.16 -27.69
C ILE A 156 -33.21 -0.08 -28.75
N ASN A 157 -32.23 0.77 -29.04
CA ASN A 157 -32.37 1.83 -30.05
C ASN A 157 -32.70 1.27 -31.44
N ARG A 158 -32.03 0.18 -31.86
CA ARG A 158 -32.35 -0.50 -33.13
C ARG A 158 -33.76 -1.07 -33.15
N ILE A 159 -34.23 -1.66 -32.05
CA ILE A 159 -35.60 -2.19 -31.96
C ILE A 159 -36.62 -1.06 -32.04
N GLN A 160 -36.39 0.05 -31.32
CA GLN A 160 -37.26 1.22 -31.37
C GLN A 160 -37.31 1.83 -32.78
N GLN A 161 -36.18 2.00 -33.44
CA GLN A 161 -36.11 2.46 -34.83
C GLN A 161 -36.89 1.54 -35.77
N ARG A 162 -36.76 0.21 -35.63
CA ARG A 162 -37.55 -0.74 -36.42
C ARG A 162 -39.05 -0.61 -36.18
N LYS A 163 -39.48 -0.43 -34.93
CA LYS A 163 -40.90 -0.23 -34.60
C LYS A 163 -41.45 1.05 -35.23
N VAL A 164 -40.71 2.16 -35.14
CA VAL A 164 -41.09 3.44 -35.75
C VAL A 164 -41.16 3.31 -37.28
N ASN A 165 -40.15 2.72 -37.90
CA ASN A 165 -40.12 2.54 -39.35
C ASN A 165 -41.24 1.61 -39.84
N ASN A 166 -41.53 0.52 -39.11
CA ASN A 166 -42.65 -0.36 -39.44
C ASN A 166 -44.01 0.34 -39.27
N ALA A 167 -44.18 1.17 -38.23
CA ALA A 167 -45.39 1.97 -38.06
C ALA A 167 -45.59 2.97 -39.21
N LEU A 168 -44.53 3.69 -39.61
CA LEU A 168 -44.55 4.59 -40.77
C LEU A 168 -44.85 3.84 -42.07
N TYR A 169 -44.25 2.66 -42.27
CA TYR A 169 -44.50 1.82 -43.45
C TYR A 169 -45.94 1.30 -43.51
N ALA A 170 -46.51 0.89 -42.38
CA ALA A 170 -47.91 0.47 -42.28
C ALA A 170 -48.88 1.61 -42.62
N GLN A 171 -48.61 2.84 -42.13
CA GLN A 171 -49.37 4.03 -42.52
C GLN A 171 -49.28 4.31 -44.02
N LYS A 172 -48.07 4.22 -44.60
CA LYS A 172 -47.85 4.49 -46.04
C LYS A 172 -48.48 3.46 -46.97
N THR A 173 -48.47 2.18 -46.57
CA THR A 173 -48.90 1.07 -47.43
C THR A 173 -50.32 0.59 -47.17
N ARG A 174 -51.01 1.14 -46.16
CA ARG A 174 -52.35 0.70 -45.70
C ARG A 174 -52.43 -0.82 -45.39
N ARG A 175 -51.28 -1.49 -45.22
CA ARG A 175 -51.22 -2.93 -44.95
C ARG A 175 -51.77 -3.21 -43.55
N GLY A 176 -52.80 -4.06 -43.47
CA GLY A 176 -53.49 -4.38 -42.21
C GLY A 176 -54.61 -3.40 -41.83
N GLN A 177 -54.86 -2.36 -42.62
CA GLN A 177 -56.10 -1.60 -42.52
C GLN A 177 -57.21 -2.32 -43.30
N PRO A 178 -58.48 -2.25 -42.86
CA PRO A 178 -59.60 -2.79 -43.64
C PRO A 178 -59.57 -2.18 -45.05
N ILE A 179 -59.71 -3.00 -46.09
CA ILE A 179 -59.85 -2.50 -47.46
C ILE A 179 -61.22 -1.82 -47.53
N MET A 180 -61.25 -0.52 -47.27
CA MET A 180 -62.45 0.28 -47.33
C MET A 180 -62.73 0.62 -48.79
N SER A 181 -63.95 0.39 -49.25
CA SER A 181 -64.36 0.87 -50.58
C SER A 181 -64.25 2.40 -50.60
N GLY A 182 -63.81 3.00 -51.70
CA GLY A 182 -63.56 4.46 -51.77
C GLY A 182 -64.77 5.31 -51.37
N ARG A 183 -65.98 4.76 -51.54
CA ARG A 183 -67.24 5.39 -51.09
C ARG A 183 -67.34 5.45 -49.55
N VAL A 184 -66.93 4.40 -48.85
CA VAL A 184 -66.92 4.33 -47.37
C VAL A 184 -65.80 5.20 -46.79
N GLU A 185 -64.61 5.25 -47.40
CA GLU A 185 -63.54 6.17 -46.98
C GLU A 185 -63.99 7.64 -47.08
N SER A 186 -64.65 8.01 -48.19
CA SER A 186 -65.16 9.38 -48.39
C SER A 186 -66.23 9.79 -47.38
N LEU A 187 -67.08 8.83 -46.96
CA LEU A 187 -68.15 9.03 -46.00
C LEU A 187 -67.60 9.21 -44.58
N LEU A 188 -66.63 8.40 -44.18
CA LEU A 188 -65.96 8.54 -42.87
C LEU A 188 -65.13 9.81 -42.77
N ASN A 189 -64.43 10.21 -43.83
CA ASN A 189 -63.67 11.46 -43.85
C ASN A 189 -64.61 12.68 -43.72
N ARG A 190 -65.79 12.66 -44.36
CA ARG A 190 -66.82 13.70 -44.15
C ARG A 190 -67.33 13.72 -42.71
N LEU A 191 -67.67 12.56 -42.15
CA LEU A 191 -68.16 12.46 -40.77
C LEU A 191 -67.12 12.95 -39.75
N GLN A 192 -65.83 12.66 -39.95
CA GLN A 192 -64.75 13.16 -39.08
C GLN A 192 -64.54 14.67 -39.22
N GLN A 193 -64.65 15.22 -40.43
CA GLN A 193 -64.54 16.67 -40.66
C GLN A 193 -65.73 17.44 -40.05
N ASP A 194 -66.92 16.87 -40.06
CA ASP A 194 -68.12 17.49 -39.45
C ASP A 194 -68.10 17.41 -37.91
N GLN A 195 -67.45 16.41 -37.31
CA GLN A 195 -67.26 16.35 -35.86
C GLN A 195 -66.18 17.31 -35.33
N GLY A 196 -65.25 17.76 -36.18
CA GLY A 196 -64.26 18.79 -35.82
C GLY A 196 -64.75 20.24 -35.93
N LYS A 197 -66.03 20.45 -36.30
CA LYS A 197 -66.67 21.77 -36.49
C LYS A 197 -67.74 22.11 -35.44
N LYS A 198 -67.78 21.36 -34.34
CA LYS A 198 -68.55 21.73 -33.14
C LYS A 198 -67.63 22.26 -32.06
#